data_AF-A0A8D0G7C0-F1
#
_entry.id   AF-A0A8D0G7C0-F1
#
_cell.length_a   1.000
_cell.length_b   1.000
_cell.length_c   1.000
_cell.angle_alpha   90.00
_cell.angle_beta   90.00
_cell.angle_gamma   90.00
#
_symmetry.space_group_name_H-M   'P 1'
#
loop_
_entity.id
_entity.type
_entity.pdbx_description
1 polymer ?
#
loop_
_entity_poly.entity_id
_entity_poly.type
_entity_poly.pdbx_seq_one_letter_code
_entity_poly.pdbx_strand_id
1 'polypeptide(L)'
;MGVKGLQGFVINACPGACTVVNLKEMAEKHVISHPDSSPIIVVDAMCCLRHWYTPDFWVCGGQWREFLASLEDFIKAFTTVGIKLVFFFDGVVEQKKRDEWVKRRLKNNKEIARIFQFIKTNKQQPGRGMFFIPSGLATFTRFALKALGQETICSLQEAHYEVASYGLQNNCMGILGEDTYYLIYDTSPYLSISKLCLDRMTTVMFSRQNLCYTLGLNVTDLPLFACLLGNDIVPEGAMEGFRNKCVASYSSKSQGYDKRTNTILAVSKYISNVPCSYNSLKDLEDVGKSMCPPSEQIAKEQHARAESYMVYNVLSSGEVECSNTLEDGDDTELPAQALVYHPARQHIYSILLESRKDACGIYPVVKEWFVYAGNPLKQPELVHPVQLDTPGGTPSLRTLWLSKEPQVKMQRYCTFLACFHLQDMAEELQALETPVAAVCCLLIYLNVQVDSLSLEDLNAFVAQTLCLQGKSAAQLKDLQLAQVDSRAVHLGFLFIRGLTTLVTANSACGFPFNMDDLMPWHVFDGKLFQEKYQQSHRRCSVEEVFEGNEGNFFLKIQAGQGGWGVSPLPPAQPGRGRGEEFFYSIDFSGDIPPLKSME
;
A
#
# COMPACT_ATOMS: atom_id res chain seq x y z
N MET A 1 -7.51 -5.61 -16.03
CA MET A 1 -8.35 -4.45 -15.66
C MET A 1 -8.90 -3.80 -16.93
N GLY A 2 -9.62 -2.68 -16.83
CA GLY A 2 -10.19 -2.00 -17.99
C GLY A 2 -11.53 -2.53 -18.51
N VAL A 3 -11.69 -2.53 -19.83
CA VAL A 3 -12.93 -2.87 -20.55
C VAL A 3 -13.34 -4.33 -20.28
N LYS A 4 -14.58 -4.53 -19.83
CA LYS A 4 -15.05 -5.84 -19.37
C LYS A 4 -15.00 -6.87 -20.50
N GLY A 5 -14.31 -7.98 -20.24
CA GLY A 5 -14.22 -9.13 -21.16
C GLY A 5 -13.23 -8.95 -22.32
N LEU A 6 -12.70 -7.75 -22.55
CA LEU A 6 -11.86 -7.46 -23.72
C LEU A 6 -10.55 -8.26 -23.71
N GLN A 7 -9.88 -8.39 -22.57
CA GLN A 7 -8.64 -9.17 -22.46
C GLN A 7 -8.84 -10.63 -22.88
N GLY A 8 -9.91 -11.26 -22.39
CA GLY A 8 -10.25 -12.63 -22.74
C GLY A 8 -10.58 -12.79 -24.23
N PHE A 9 -11.27 -11.81 -24.83
CA PHE A 9 -11.53 -11.78 -26.26
C PHE A 9 -10.25 -11.64 -27.09
N VAL A 10 -9.36 -10.72 -26.72
CA VAL A 10 -8.08 -10.51 -27.42
C VAL A 10 -7.23 -11.77 -27.40
N ILE A 11 -7.19 -12.48 -26.27
CA ILE A 11 -6.38 -13.70 -26.12
C ILE A 11 -7.00 -14.88 -26.88
N ASN A 12 -8.33 -15.06 -26.83
CA ASN A 12 -8.97 -16.30 -27.27
C ASN A 12 -9.66 -16.21 -28.64
N ALA A 13 -10.01 -15.01 -29.10
CA ALA A 13 -10.88 -14.79 -30.26
C ALA A 13 -10.32 -13.77 -31.26
N CYS A 14 -9.11 -13.26 -31.05
CA CYS A 14 -8.47 -12.27 -31.93
C CYS A 14 -7.16 -12.81 -32.51
N PRO A 15 -7.19 -13.52 -33.65
CA PRO A 15 -5.99 -14.10 -34.27
C PRO A 15 -4.91 -13.04 -34.52
N GLY A 16 -3.68 -13.34 -34.11
CA GLY A 16 -2.53 -12.44 -34.29
C GLY A 16 -2.53 -11.20 -33.39
N ALA A 17 -3.52 -11.00 -32.52
CA ALA A 17 -3.51 -9.87 -31.59
C ALA A 17 -2.52 -10.03 -30.43
N CYS A 18 -2.04 -11.25 -30.18
CA CYS A 18 -1.01 -11.54 -29.19
C CYS A 18 0.27 -11.96 -29.90
N THR A 19 1.33 -11.16 -29.79
CA THR A 19 2.64 -11.46 -30.38
C THR A 19 3.67 -11.62 -29.27
N VAL A 20 4.39 -12.74 -29.26
CA VAL A 20 5.53 -12.89 -28.35
C VAL A 20 6.67 -12.01 -28.85
N VAL A 21 7.19 -11.15 -27.97
CA VAL A 21 8.27 -10.21 -28.26
C VAL A 21 9.43 -10.41 -27.30
N ASN A 22 10.64 -10.16 -27.78
CA ASN A 22 11.84 -10.06 -26.95
C ASN A 22 12.12 -8.58 -26.64
N LEU A 23 12.13 -8.23 -25.36
CA LEU A 23 12.29 -6.85 -24.91
C LEU A 23 13.69 -6.30 -25.18
N LYS A 24 14.72 -7.14 -25.14
CA LYS A 24 16.08 -6.74 -25.51
C LYS A 24 16.15 -6.35 -26.98
N GLU A 25 15.60 -7.17 -27.88
CA GLU A 25 15.55 -6.84 -29.30
C GLU A 25 14.71 -5.59 -29.58
N MET A 26 13.62 -5.39 -28.83
CA MET A 26 12.83 -4.17 -28.93
C MET A 26 13.64 -2.94 -28.50
N ALA A 27 14.44 -3.05 -27.44
CA ALA A 27 15.30 -1.97 -26.97
C ALA A 27 16.37 -1.61 -28.00
N GLU A 28 17.04 -2.61 -28.59
CA GLU A 28 18.00 -2.41 -29.68
C GLU A 28 17.38 -1.69 -30.88
N LYS A 29 16.18 -2.12 -31.32
CA LYS A 29 15.42 -1.46 -32.39
C LYS A 29 15.00 -0.04 -32.02
N HIS A 30 14.68 0.20 -30.75
CA HIS A 30 14.31 1.53 -30.26
C HIS A 30 15.50 2.50 -30.36
N VAL A 31 16.70 2.09 -29.92
CA VAL A 31 17.92 2.91 -30.03
C VAL A 31 18.25 3.23 -31.49
N ILE A 32 18.05 2.28 -32.42
CA ILE A 32 18.29 2.53 -33.85
C ILE A 32 17.31 3.58 -34.41
N SER A 33 16.05 3.52 -34.00
CA SER A 33 15.00 4.43 -34.49
C SER A 33 15.01 5.80 -33.80
N HIS A 34 15.52 5.87 -32.57
CA HIS A 34 15.55 7.08 -31.74
C HIS A 34 16.93 7.20 -31.04
N PRO A 35 18.00 7.58 -31.77
CA PRO A 35 19.37 7.58 -31.22
C PRO A 35 19.56 8.47 -30.00
N ASP A 36 18.76 9.54 -29.89
CA ASP A 36 18.81 10.51 -28.79
C ASP A 36 17.92 10.11 -27.59
N SER A 37 17.22 8.97 -27.66
CA SER A 37 16.29 8.50 -26.63
C SER A 37 16.74 7.17 -26.03
N SER A 38 16.70 7.08 -24.70
CA SER A 38 16.92 5.81 -24.00
C SER A 38 15.67 4.93 -24.11
N PRO A 39 15.79 3.60 -24.27
CA PRO A 39 14.65 2.69 -24.25
C PRO A 39 13.97 2.71 -22.87
N ILE A 40 12.77 3.30 -22.81
CA ILE A 40 11.97 3.41 -21.58
C ILE A 40 10.73 2.53 -21.68
N ILE A 41 10.52 1.69 -20.67
CA ILE A 41 9.23 1.04 -20.43
C ILE A 41 8.52 1.75 -19.26
N VAL A 42 7.32 2.24 -19.52
CA VAL A 42 6.43 2.76 -18.48
C VAL A 42 5.70 1.58 -17.85
N VAL A 43 5.66 1.52 -16.53
CA VAL A 43 5.08 0.41 -15.78
C VAL A 43 3.84 0.88 -15.05
N ASP A 44 2.68 0.30 -15.35
CA ASP A 44 1.51 0.39 -14.47
C ASP A 44 1.78 -0.48 -13.24
N ALA A 45 2.20 0.14 -12.15
CA ALA A 45 2.65 -0.58 -10.98
C ALA A 45 1.50 -1.32 -10.28
N MET A 46 0.29 -0.75 -10.28
CA MET A 46 -0.87 -1.36 -9.63
C MET A 46 -1.26 -2.70 -10.28
N CYS A 47 -1.09 -2.81 -11.61
CA CYS A 47 -1.19 -4.08 -12.33
C CYS A 47 -0.13 -5.11 -11.92
N CYS A 48 1.06 -4.65 -11.53
CA CYS A 48 2.24 -5.49 -11.37
C CYS A 48 2.48 -5.97 -9.94
N LEU A 49 1.90 -5.33 -8.91
CA LEU A 49 2.12 -5.66 -7.49
C LEU A 49 1.97 -7.17 -7.17
N ARG A 50 0.95 -7.82 -7.72
CA ARG A 50 0.71 -9.26 -7.51
C ARG A 50 1.80 -10.14 -8.13
N HIS A 51 2.47 -9.66 -9.17
CA HIS A 51 3.54 -10.38 -9.85
C HIS A 51 4.90 -10.17 -9.17
N TRP A 52 5.13 -9.00 -8.57
CA TRP A 52 6.35 -8.73 -7.80
C TRP A 52 6.35 -9.38 -6.42
N TYR A 53 5.16 -9.62 -5.85
CA TYR A 53 5.05 -10.37 -4.59
C TYR A 53 5.19 -11.88 -4.82
N THR A 54 6.43 -12.29 -5.07
CA THR A 54 6.85 -13.68 -5.23
C THR A 54 6.95 -14.49 -3.93
N PRO A 55 7.12 -13.91 -2.71
CA PRO A 55 7.18 -14.71 -1.49
C PRO A 55 6.04 -15.72 -1.38
N ASP A 56 6.38 -16.97 -1.06
CA ASP A 56 5.39 -18.04 -0.92
C ASP A 56 4.55 -17.88 0.33
N PHE A 57 5.14 -17.37 1.41
CA PHE A 57 4.42 -16.97 2.61
C PHE A 57 3.97 -15.50 2.52
N TRP A 58 2.66 -15.27 2.55
CA TRP A 58 2.03 -13.96 2.37
C TRP A 58 1.01 -13.63 3.48
N VAL A 59 0.43 -14.63 4.17
CA VAL A 59 -0.60 -14.37 5.21
C VAL A 59 -0.07 -13.79 6.50
N CYS A 60 1.23 -13.80 6.76
CA CYS A 60 1.75 -13.44 8.09
C CYS A 60 2.08 -11.95 8.24
N GLY A 61 1.42 -11.04 7.52
CA GLY A 61 1.82 -9.62 7.45
C GLY A 61 2.89 -9.32 6.39
N GLY A 62 3.41 -10.36 5.73
CA GLY A 62 4.30 -10.27 4.56
C GLY A 62 5.80 -10.48 4.84
N GLN A 63 6.55 -10.80 3.78
CA GLN A 63 7.99 -11.08 3.77
C GLN A 63 8.73 -9.98 3.03
N TRP A 64 9.05 -8.91 3.76
CA TRP A 64 9.42 -7.63 3.15
C TRP A 64 10.85 -7.60 2.61
N ARG A 65 11.80 -8.31 3.25
CA ARG A 65 13.17 -8.46 2.73
C ARG A 65 13.21 -9.35 1.48
N GLU A 66 12.46 -10.45 1.48
CA GLU A 66 12.33 -11.32 0.29
C GLU A 66 11.64 -10.58 -0.86
N PHE A 67 10.61 -9.79 -0.56
CA PHE A 67 9.95 -8.93 -1.55
C PHE A 67 10.90 -7.88 -2.12
N LEU A 68 11.68 -7.18 -1.29
CA LEU A 68 12.64 -6.17 -1.74
C LEU A 68 13.71 -6.79 -2.66
N ALA A 69 14.26 -7.95 -2.30
CA ALA A 69 15.21 -8.69 -3.13
C ALA A 69 14.60 -9.08 -4.49
N SER A 70 13.34 -9.56 -4.49
CA SER A 70 12.63 -9.92 -5.72
C SER A 70 12.38 -8.71 -6.63
N LEU A 71 12.11 -7.54 -6.04
CA LEU A 71 11.93 -6.30 -6.77
C LEU A 71 13.26 -5.79 -7.36
N GLU A 72 14.36 -5.92 -6.61
CA GLU A 72 15.71 -5.61 -7.10
C GLU A 72 16.10 -6.49 -8.29
N ASP A 73 15.88 -7.81 -8.21
CA ASP A 73 16.12 -8.75 -9.30
C ASP A 73 15.28 -8.41 -10.54
N PHE A 74 14.02 -8.04 -10.35
CA PHE A 74 13.15 -7.57 -11.42
C PHE A 74 13.74 -6.34 -12.12
N ILE A 75 14.11 -5.29 -11.38
CA ILE A 75 14.70 -4.07 -11.96
C ILE A 75 16.00 -4.40 -12.69
N LYS A 76 16.87 -5.19 -12.05
CA LYS A 76 18.20 -5.54 -12.57
C LYS A 76 18.12 -6.25 -13.92
N ALA A 77 17.12 -7.11 -14.12
CA ALA A 77 16.93 -7.80 -15.40
C ALA A 77 16.69 -6.82 -16.56
N PHE A 78 15.91 -5.75 -16.35
CA PHE A 78 15.66 -4.73 -17.38
C PHE A 78 16.87 -3.81 -17.58
N THR A 79 17.50 -3.34 -16.50
CA THR A 79 18.63 -2.42 -16.59
C THR A 79 19.86 -3.09 -17.22
N THR A 80 20.07 -4.39 -16.99
CA THR A 80 21.15 -5.18 -17.61
C THR A 80 21.05 -5.22 -19.14
N VAL A 81 19.84 -5.14 -19.70
CA VAL A 81 19.62 -5.07 -21.15
C VAL A 81 19.40 -3.65 -21.67
N GLY A 82 19.74 -2.63 -20.87
CA GLY A 82 19.69 -1.22 -21.26
C GLY A 82 18.29 -0.61 -21.29
N ILE A 83 17.32 -1.20 -20.58
CA ILE A 83 15.95 -0.67 -20.49
C ILE A 83 15.77 0.09 -19.18
N LYS A 84 15.36 1.35 -19.26
CA LYS A 84 14.94 2.15 -18.11
C LYS A 84 13.48 1.87 -17.79
N LEU A 85 13.15 1.78 -16.50
CA LEU A 85 11.78 1.64 -16.02
C LEU A 85 11.29 2.95 -15.36
N VAL A 86 10.04 3.31 -15.64
CA VAL A 86 9.35 4.43 -14.98
C VAL A 86 8.03 3.91 -14.43
N PHE A 87 7.83 3.97 -13.12
CA PHE A 87 6.71 3.32 -12.44
C PHE A 87 5.60 4.31 -12.09
N PHE A 88 4.37 4.00 -12.47
CA PHE A 88 3.18 4.78 -12.14
C PHE A 88 2.30 4.06 -11.13
N PHE A 89 1.85 4.78 -10.10
CA PHE A 89 0.91 4.31 -9.09
C PHE A 89 -0.37 5.15 -9.10
N ASP A 90 -1.49 4.54 -8.72
CA ASP A 90 -2.74 5.26 -8.47
C ASP A 90 -2.53 6.27 -7.33
N GLY A 91 -2.85 7.55 -7.57
CA GLY A 91 -2.81 8.59 -6.53
C GLY A 91 -4.17 9.04 -6.01
N VAL A 92 -5.20 9.11 -6.87
CA VAL A 92 -6.54 9.61 -6.51
C VAL A 92 -7.62 8.66 -7.04
N VAL A 93 -8.60 8.30 -6.20
CA VAL A 93 -9.80 7.59 -6.65
C VAL A 93 -10.84 8.62 -7.10
N GLU A 94 -11.17 8.63 -8.39
CA GLU A 94 -12.23 9.50 -8.89
C GLU A 94 -13.60 9.16 -8.27
N GLN A 95 -14.38 10.20 -7.94
CA GLN A 95 -15.70 10.05 -7.32
C GLN A 95 -16.65 9.16 -8.14
N LYS A 96 -16.53 9.21 -9.48
CA LYS A 96 -17.33 8.39 -10.41
C LYS A 96 -17.05 6.89 -10.29
N LYS A 97 -15.88 6.49 -9.76
CA LYS A 97 -15.46 5.10 -9.59
C LYS A 97 -15.74 4.53 -8.20
N ARG A 98 -16.23 5.36 -7.28
CA ARG A 98 -16.39 5.00 -5.87
C ARG A 98 -17.28 3.76 -5.69
N ASP A 99 -18.39 3.66 -6.42
CA ASP A 99 -19.31 2.52 -6.31
C ASP A 99 -18.67 1.18 -6.70
N GLU A 100 -17.94 1.15 -7.82
CA GLU A 100 -17.23 -0.05 -8.27
C GLU A 100 -16.05 -0.37 -7.34
N TRP A 101 -15.36 0.65 -6.80
CA TRP A 101 -14.36 0.46 -5.75
C TRP A 101 -14.97 -0.20 -4.51
N VAL A 102 -16.07 0.34 -3.97
CA VAL A 102 -16.80 -0.20 -2.80
C VAL A 102 -17.21 -1.65 -3.05
N LYS A 103 -17.83 -1.94 -4.20
CA LYS A 103 -18.23 -3.29 -4.58
C LYS A 103 -17.06 -4.28 -4.56
N ARG A 104 -15.88 -3.88 -5.06
CA ARG A 104 -14.66 -4.71 -5.04
C ARG A 104 -14.18 -4.91 -3.59
N ARG A 105 -14.15 -3.86 -2.75
CA ARG A 105 -13.72 -3.95 -1.35
C ARG A 105 -14.64 -4.85 -0.51
N LEU A 106 -15.96 -4.77 -0.70
CA LEU A 106 -16.92 -5.63 0.01
C LEU A 106 -16.80 -7.10 -0.42
N LYS A 107 -16.47 -7.37 -1.69
CA LYS A 107 -16.15 -8.73 -2.15
C LYS A 107 -14.89 -9.25 -1.46
N ASN A 108 -13.85 -8.42 -1.37
CA ASN A 108 -12.59 -8.78 -0.70
C ASN A 108 -12.80 -9.13 0.78
N ASN A 109 -13.69 -8.44 1.51
CA ASN A 109 -14.03 -8.82 2.90
C ASN A 109 -14.53 -10.28 3.00
N LYS A 110 -15.31 -10.76 2.02
CA LYS A 110 -15.76 -12.16 1.97
C LYS A 110 -14.63 -13.14 1.59
N GLU A 111 -13.62 -12.68 0.88
CA GLU A 111 -12.40 -13.47 0.59
C GLU A 111 -11.53 -13.58 1.85
N ILE A 112 -11.35 -12.48 2.57
CA ILE A 112 -10.62 -12.43 3.84
C ILE A 112 -11.26 -13.33 4.90
N ALA A 113 -12.59 -13.28 5.08
CA ALA A 113 -13.28 -14.17 6.01
C ALA A 113 -13.03 -15.67 5.69
N ARG A 114 -12.99 -16.04 4.40
CA ARG A 114 -12.65 -17.41 3.98
C ARG A 114 -11.20 -17.77 4.28
N ILE A 115 -10.26 -16.82 4.16
CA ILE A 115 -8.86 -17.01 4.53
C ILE A 115 -8.72 -17.30 6.02
N PHE A 116 -9.35 -16.51 6.90
CA PHE A 116 -9.31 -16.76 8.34
C PHE A 116 -9.98 -18.07 8.72
N GLN A 117 -11.11 -18.42 8.12
CA GLN A 117 -11.74 -19.72 8.35
C GLN A 117 -10.81 -20.88 7.99
N PHE A 118 -10.08 -20.77 6.86
CA PHE A 118 -9.09 -21.77 6.47
C PHE A 118 -7.95 -21.87 7.50
N ILE A 119 -7.37 -20.74 7.91
CA ILE A 119 -6.24 -20.72 8.86
C ILE A 119 -6.68 -21.30 10.21
N LYS A 120 -7.86 -20.91 10.73
CA LYS A 120 -8.41 -21.45 11.98
C LYS A 120 -8.58 -22.97 11.94
N THR A 121 -9.07 -23.49 10.81
CA THR A 121 -9.35 -24.92 10.61
C THR A 121 -8.09 -25.74 10.40
N ASN A 122 -7.16 -25.26 9.57
CA ASN A 122 -6.03 -26.05 9.08
C ASN A 122 -4.70 -25.71 9.77
N LYS A 123 -4.63 -24.60 10.51
CA LYS A 123 -3.42 -24.06 11.15
C LYS A 123 -2.25 -23.90 10.17
N GLN A 124 -2.58 -23.59 8.92
CA GLN A 124 -1.64 -23.44 7.81
C GLN A 124 -2.05 -22.27 6.92
N GLN A 125 -1.10 -21.77 6.14
CA GLN A 125 -1.39 -20.77 5.12
C GLN A 125 -2.21 -21.38 3.97
N PRO A 126 -3.21 -20.67 3.42
CA PRO A 126 -3.89 -21.08 2.19
C PRO A 126 -2.98 -21.07 0.96
N GLY A 127 -3.25 -21.97 0.00
CA GLY A 127 -2.54 -21.98 -1.29
C GLY A 127 -2.78 -20.72 -2.15
N ARG A 128 -2.03 -20.58 -3.25
CA ARG A 128 -2.06 -19.41 -4.16
C ARG A 128 -3.44 -19.07 -4.74
N GLY A 129 -4.38 -20.03 -4.79
CA GLY A 129 -5.77 -19.78 -5.20
C GLY A 129 -6.54 -18.82 -4.28
N MET A 130 -6.10 -18.67 -3.03
CA MET A 130 -6.64 -17.72 -2.05
C MET A 130 -5.69 -16.55 -1.77
N PHE A 131 -4.66 -16.36 -2.60
CA PHE A 131 -3.68 -15.29 -2.42
C PHE A 131 -4.33 -13.92 -2.34
N PHE A 132 -3.98 -13.18 -1.29
CA PHE A 132 -4.38 -11.81 -1.06
C PHE A 132 -3.13 -10.94 -0.90
N ILE A 133 -3.14 -9.75 -1.50
CA ILE A 133 -2.00 -8.85 -1.47
C ILE A 133 -1.80 -8.33 -0.04
N PRO A 134 -0.57 -8.37 0.52
CA PRO A 134 -0.31 -7.80 1.83
C PRO A 134 -0.73 -6.34 1.95
N SER A 135 -1.33 -6.00 3.09
CA SER A 135 -1.75 -4.63 3.40
C SER A 135 -0.58 -3.65 3.24
N GLY A 136 -0.84 -2.47 2.68
CA GLY A 136 0.20 -1.47 2.49
C GLY A 136 1.24 -1.79 1.41
N LEU A 137 1.19 -2.95 0.72
CA LEU A 137 2.18 -3.32 -0.30
C LEU A 137 2.36 -2.21 -1.34
N ALA A 138 1.28 -1.66 -1.91
CA ALA A 138 1.35 -0.56 -2.86
C ALA A 138 2.12 0.66 -2.30
N THR A 139 1.91 0.99 -1.03
CA THR A 139 2.61 2.09 -0.35
C THR A 139 4.09 1.79 -0.20
N PHE A 140 4.45 0.62 0.31
CA PHE A 140 5.85 0.29 0.55
C PHE A 140 6.62 0.00 -0.74
N THR A 141 5.98 -0.48 -1.81
CA THR A 141 6.61 -0.63 -3.12
C THR A 141 7.09 0.71 -3.67
N ARG A 142 6.33 1.81 -3.48
CA ARG A 142 6.77 3.16 -3.90
C ARG A 142 8.11 3.53 -3.27
N PHE A 143 8.23 3.30 -1.96
CA PHE A 143 9.46 3.59 -1.23
C PHE A 143 10.59 2.61 -1.60
N ALA A 144 10.28 1.33 -1.79
CA ALA A 144 11.26 0.33 -2.20
C ALA A 144 11.88 0.69 -3.56
N LEU A 145 11.05 1.05 -4.53
CA LEU A 145 11.50 1.50 -5.86
C LEU A 145 12.39 2.75 -5.76
N LYS A 146 12.03 3.73 -4.92
CA LYS A 146 12.87 4.91 -4.65
C LYS A 146 14.21 4.55 -4.02
N ALA A 147 14.22 3.67 -3.03
CA ALA A 147 15.44 3.19 -2.38
C ALA A 147 16.35 2.46 -3.38
N LEU A 148 15.76 1.78 -4.37
CA LEU A 148 16.44 1.14 -5.51
C LEU A 148 16.75 2.12 -6.67
N GLY A 149 16.62 3.43 -6.45
CA GLY A 149 16.98 4.48 -7.42
C GLY A 149 16.06 4.58 -8.63
N GLN A 150 14.84 4.02 -8.56
CA GLN A 150 13.88 4.04 -9.67
C GLN A 150 13.01 5.29 -9.67
N GLU A 151 12.61 5.72 -10.86
CA GLU A 151 11.66 6.81 -11.05
C GLU A 151 10.24 6.33 -10.79
N THR A 152 9.60 6.92 -9.77
CA THR A 152 8.24 6.59 -9.34
C THR A 152 7.36 7.83 -9.38
N ILE A 153 6.18 7.69 -10.00
CA ILE A 153 5.19 8.74 -10.16
C ILE A 153 3.87 8.26 -9.56
N CYS A 154 3.19 9.09 -8.77
CA CYS A 154 1.77 8.87 -8.45
C CYS A 154 0.91 9.77 -9.33
N SER A 155 -0.18 9.19 -9.85
CA SER A 155 -1.10 9.90 -10.72
C SER A 155 -1.90 10.98 -9.96
N LEU A 156 -2.11 12.12 -10.59
CA LEU A 156 -2.99 13.19 -10.12
C LEU A 156 -4.43 13.04 -10.67
N GLN A 157 -4.60 12.23 -11.71
CA GLN A 157 -5.85 11.81 -12.32
C GLN A 157 -5.83 10.30 -12.57
N GLU A 158 -6.62 9.79 -13.51
CA GLU A 158 -6.65 8.37 -13.87
C GLU A 158 -5.27 7.85 -14.29
N ALA A 159 -4.73 6.91 -13.52
CA ALA A 159 -3.38 6.41 -13.69
C ALA A 159 -3.14 5.81 -15.09
N HIS A 160 -4.08 5.03 -15.63
CA HIS A 160 -3.94 4.46 -16.97
C HIS A 160 -3.91 5.52 -18.07
N TYR A 161 -4.58 6.66 -17.87
CA TYR A 161 -4.51 7.77 -18.81
C TYR A 161 -3.16 8.48 -18.73
N GLU A 162 -2.63 8.72 -17.52
CA GLU A 162 -1.30 9.31 -17.34
C GLU A 162 -0.19 8.40 -17.86
N VAL A 163 -0.26 7.08 -17.60
CA VAL A 163 0.66 6.08 -18.15
C VAL A 163 0.63 6.11 -19.68
N ALA A 164 -0.57 6.10 -20.27
CA ALA A 164 -0.73 6.12 -21.71
C ALA A 164 -0.17 7.41 -22.32
N SER A 165 -0.44 8.55 -21.69
CA SER A 165 0.02 9.88 -22.12
C SER A 165 1.54 10.01 -21.99
N TYR A 166 2.11 9.57 -20.86
CA TYR A 166 3.56 9.58 -20.63
C TYR A 166 4.28 8.70 -21.66
N GLY A 167 3.75 7.49 -21.91
CA GLY A 167 4.31 6.58 -22.91
C GLY A 167 4.42 7.24 -24.29
N LEU A 168 3.34 7.88 -24.73
CA LEU A 168 3.30 8.58 -26.02
C LEU A 168 4.24 9.80 -26.05
N GLN A 169 4.15 10.68 -25.06
CA GLN A 169 4.89 11.95 -25.03
C GLN A 169 6.40 11.77 -24.92
N ASN A 170 6.86 10.71 -24.26
CA ASN A 170 8.28 10.41 -24.07
C ASN A 170 8.80 9.36 -25.05
N ASN A 171 8.04 9.03 -26.10
CA ASN A 171 8.39 8.00 -27.09
C ASN A 171 8.82 6.67 -26.43
N CYS A 172 8.14 6.25 -25.38
CA CYS A 172 8.51 5.02 -24.66
C CYS A 172 8.37 3.79 -25.56
N MET A 173 9.29 2.83 -25.42
CA MET A 173 9.29 1.60 -26.22
C MET A 173 8.09 0.68 -25.91
N GLY A 174 7.45 0.85 -24.75
CA GLY A 174 6.25 0.12 -24.37
C GLY A 174 5.69 0.51 -23.01
N ILE A 175 4.47 0.03 -22.74
CA ILE A 175 3.81 0.08 -21.44
C ILE A 175 3.68 -1.35 -20.93
N LEU A 176 4.22 -1.63 -19.74
CA LEU A 176 4.09 -2.91 -19.06
C LEU A 176 2.94 -2.85 -18.07
N GLY A 177 1.93 -3.71 -18.24
CA GLY A 177 0.76 -3.75 -17.37
C GLY A 177 -0.18 -4.91 -17.69
N GLU A 178 -1.39 -4.86 -17.15
CA GLU A 178 -2.46 -5.82 -17.44
C GLU A 178 -3.83 -5.11 -17.48
N ASP A 179 -3.86 -3.94 -18.13
CA ASP A 179 -5.05 -3.13 -18.36
C ASP A 179 -5.36 -2.99 -19.86
N THR A 180 -6.60 -3.31 -20.22
CA THR A 180 -7.07 -3.25 -21.61
C THR A 180 -7.31 -1.83 -22.11
N TYR A 181 -7.30 -0.81 -21.24
CA TYR A 181 -7.34 0.58 -21.67
C TYR A 181 -6.17 0.95 -22.59
N TYR A 182 -5.01 0.30 -22.46
CA TYR A 182 -3.87 0.50 -23.37
C TYR A 182 -4.10 0.00 -24.80
N LEU A 183 -5.13 -0.83 -25.04
CA LEU A 183 -5.60 -1.15 -26.39
C LEU A 183 -6.54 -0.10 -26.97
N ILE A 184 -7.13 0.73 -26.12
CA ILE A 184 -8.11 1.75 -26.49
C ILE A 184 -7.42 3.09 -26.75
N TYR A 185 -6.48 3.47 -25.89
CA TYR A 185 -5.75 4.74 -26.02
C TYR A 185 -4.82 4.76 -27.23
N ASP A 186 -4.50 5.98 -27.66
CA ASP A 186 -3.35 6.20 -28.52
C ASP A 186 -2.09 6.34 -27.67
N THR A 187 -1.24 5.31 -27.71
CA THR A 187 -0.13 5.16 -26.77
C THR A 187 0.94 4.18 -27.28
N SER A 188 2.01 4.03 -26.50
CA SER A 188 3.10 3.08 -26.71
C SER A 188 2.62 1.62 -26.75
N PRO A 189 3.41 0.69 -27.31
CA PRO A 189 3.05 -0.72 -27.36
C PRO A 189 2.67 -1.31 -26.00
N TYR A 190 1.53 -2.01 -25.92
CA TYR A 190 1.05 -2.63 -24.69
C TYR A 190 1.67 -4.03 -24.49
N LEU A 191 2.42 -4.18 -23.40
CA LEU A 191 3.16 -5.37 -22.98
C LEU A 191 2.53 -5.99 -21.73
N SER A 192 2.37 -7.32 -21.73
CA SER A 192 1.78 -8.05 -20.60
C SER A 192 2.78 -8.27 -19.47
N ILE A 193 2.43 -7.90 -18.24
CA ILE A 193 3.19 -8.36 -17.06
C ILE A 193 2.91 -9.84 -16.76
N SER A 194 1.68 -10.31 -16.99
CA SER A 194 1.30 -11.69 -16.66
C SER A 194 1.96 -12.76 -17.55
N LYS A 195 2.46 -12.36 -18.73
CA LYS A 195 3.20 -13.22 -19.66
C LYS A 195 4.70 -12.98 -19.67
N LEU A 196 5.20 -12.07 -18.82
CA LEU A 196 6.62 -11.75 -18.74
C LEU A 196 7.42 -12.96 -18.24
N CYS A 197 8.42 -13.37 -19.01
CA CYS A 197 9.46 -14.28 -18.59
C CYS A 197 10.76 -13.49 -18.48
N LEU A 198 11.16 -13.21 -17.23
CA LEU A 198 12.28 -12.33 -16.90
C LEU A 198 13.61 -12.87 -17.43
N ASP A 199 13.91 -14.16 -17.23
CA ASP A 199 15.17 -14.78 -17.67
C ASP A 199 15.39 -14.70 -19.19
N ARG A 200 14.30 -14.79 -19.97
CA ARG A 200 14.35 -14.70 -21.43
C ARG A 200 14.14 -13.28 -21.95
N MET A 201 13.77 -12.34 -21.07
CA MET A 201 13.28 -11.00 -21.43
C MET A 201 12.20 -11.06 -22.53
N THR A 202 11.28 -12.01 -22.41
CA THR A 202 10.18 -12.18 -23.38
C THR A 202 8.83 -11.90 -22.74
N THR A 203 7.91 -11.33 -23.49
CA THR A 203 6.51 -11.18 -23.07
C THR A 203 5.56 -11.18 -24.27
N VAL A 204 4.26 -11.05 -24.03
CA VAL A 204 3.24 -10.84 -25.06
C VAL A 204 3.00 -9.34 -25.22
N MET A 205 3.11 -8.87 -26.46
CA MET A 205 2.65 -7.56 -26.92
C MET A 205 1.26 -7.71 -27.54
N PHE A 206 0.33 -6.85 -27.14
CA PHE A 206 -1.03 -6.84 -27.69
C PHE A 206 -1.18 -5.82 -28.82
N SER A 207 -1.76 -6.24 -29.95
CA SER A 207 -1.93 -5.40 -31.14
C SER A 207 -3.32 -4.76 -31.21
N ARG A 208 -3.35 -3.44 -31.06
CA ARG A 208 -4.54 -2.60 -31.32
C ARG A 208 -5.04 -2.73 -32.76
N GLN A 209 -4.13 -2.83 -33.73
CA GLN A 209 -4.47 -2.94 -35.15
C GLN A 209 -5.17 -4.26 -35.46
N ASN A 210 -4.65 -5.38 -34.94
CA ASN A 210 -5.29 -6.68 -35.15
C ASN A 210 -6.62 -6.81 -34.39
N LEU A 211 -6.75 -6.12 -33.24
CA LEU A 211 -8.03 -5.95 -32.57
C LEU A 211 -9.05 -5.23 -33.45
N CYS A 212 -8.70 -4.05 -33.99
CA CYS A 212 -9.55 -3.29 -34.92
C CYS A 212 -9.94 -4.12 -36.15
N TYR A 213 -8.98 -4.80 -36.76
CA TYR A 213 -9.19 -5.67 -37.92
C TYR A 213 -10.21 -6.77 -37.62
N THR A 214 -10.05 -7.47 -36.50
CA THR A 214 -10.96 -8.56 -36.09
C THR A 214 -12.35 -8.04 -35.75
N LEU A 215 -12.43 -6.88 -35.12
CA LEU A 215 -13.70 -6.25 -34.74
C LEU A 215 -14.43 -5.59 -35.92
N GLY A 216 -13.74 -5.33 -37.04
CA GLY A 216 -14.25 -4.54 -38.15
C GLY A 216 -14.45 -3.07 -37.78
N LEU A 217 -13.60 -2.53 -36.90
CA LEU A 217 -13.68 -1.17 -36.36
C LEU A 217 -12.46 -0.35 -36.76
N ASN A 218 -12.62 0.96 -36.83
CA ASN A 218 -11.50 1.89 -36.89
C ASN A 218 -10.97 2.17 -35.47
N VAL A 219 -9.73 2.64 -35.38
CA VAL A 219 -9.13 3.04 -34.09
C VAL A 219 -9.97 4.12 -33.39
N THR A 220 -10.56 5.03 -34.16
CA THR A 220 -11.45 6.10 -33.67
C THR A 220 -12.73 5.58 -33.01
N ASP A 221 -13.13 4.34 -33.29
CA ASP A 221 -14.37 3.75 -32.77
C ASP A 221 -14.16 3.08 -31.39
N LEU A 222 -12.89 2.84 -31.00
CA LEU A 222 -12.54 2.11 -29.78
C LEU A 222 -13.01 2.78 -28.48
N PRO A 223 -12.98 4.11 -28.31
CA PRO A 223 -13.51 4.75 -27.10
C PRO A 223 -15.01 4.51 -26.92
N LEU A 224 -15.79 4.65 -28.00
CA LEU A 224 -17.24 4.35 -27.98
C LEU A 224 -17.47 2.87 -27.68
N PHE A 225 -16.74 1.99 -28.36
CA PHE A 225 -16.80 0.55 -28.14
C PHE A 225 -16.54 0.16 -26.67
N ALA A 226 -15.51 0.74 -26.05
CA ALA A 226 -15.20 0.53 -24.63
C ALA A 226 -16.37 0.93 -23.71
N CYS A 227 -17.02 2.07 -23.98
CA CYS A 227 -18.20 2.51 -23.22
C CYS A 227 -19.41 1.58 -23.39
N LEU A 228 -19.68 1.11 -24.62
CA LEU A 228 -20.83 0.23 -24.91
C LEU A 228 -20.67 -1.17 -24.26
N LEU A 229 -19.45 -1.68 -24.15
CA LEU A 229 -19.17 -2.93 -23.43
C LEU A 229 -19.29 -2.80 -21.91
N GLY A 230 -19.03 -1.60 -21.39
CA GLY A 230 -18.94 -1.33 -19.96
C GLY A 230 -17.49 -1.26 -19.51
N ASN A 231 -17.20 -0.22 -18.75
CA ASN A 231 -15.88 0.10 -18.23
C ASN A 231 -16.03 0.73 -16.83
N ASP A 232 -14.97 1.28 -16.25
CA ASP A 232 -15.05 1.84 -14.89
C ASP A 232 -15.85 3.17 -14.82
N ILE A 233 -16.17 3.80 -15.96
CA ILE A 233 -16.96 5.04 -16.07
C ILE A 233 -18.43 4.72 -16.37
N VAL A 234 -18.70 3.76 -17.25
CA VAL A 234 -20.04 3.32 -17.66
C VAL A 234 -20.32 1.94 -17.04
N PRO A 235 -21.14 1.88 -15.96
CA PRO A 235 -21.42 0.63 -15.27
C PRO A 235 -21.97 -0.45 -16.21
N GLU A 236 -21.59 -1.70 -15.97
CA GLU A 236 -21.98 -2.83 -16.82
C GLU A 236 -23.51 -2.92 -17.00
N GLY A 237 -24.28 -2.72 -15.94
CA GLY A 237 -25.75 -2.76 -15.98
C GLY A 237 -26.38 -1.65 -16.83
N ALA A 238 -25.74 -0.48 -16.95
CA ALA A 238 -26.28 0.65 -17.71
C ALA A 238 -26.42 0.32 -19.20
N MET A 239 -25.50 -0.49 -19.74
CA MET A 239 -25.49 -0.88 -21.15
C MET A 239 -25.99 -2.30 -21.40
N GLU A 240 -26.51 -3.00 -20.38
CA GLU A 240 -26.95 -4.39 -20.51
C GLU A 240 -28.12 -4.54 -21.50
N GLY A 241 -29.14 -3.69 -21.39
CA GLY A 241 -30.27 -3.70 -22.33
C GLY A 241 -29.84 -3.44 -23.78
N PHE A 242 -28.84 -2.59 -23.98
CA PHE A 242 -28.26 -2.33 -25.29
C PHE A 242 -27.48 -3.55 -25.82
N ARG A 243 -26.59 -4.14 -25.02
CA ARG A 243 -25.83 -5.34 -25.40
C ARG A 243 -26.75 -6.51 -25.77
N ASN A 244 -27.83 -6.71 -25.00
CA ASN A 244 -28.83 -7.74 -25.30
C ASN A 244 -29.52 -7.51 -26.64
N LYS A 245 -29.83 -6.25 -27.00
CA LYS A 245 -30.36 -5.90 -28.32
C LYS A 245 -29.34 -6.15 -29.44
N CYS A 246 -28.08 -5.81 -29.25
CA CYS A 246 -27.02 -6.10 -30.22
C CYS A 246 -26.90 -7.60 -30.47
N VAL A 247 -26.86 -8.40 -29.40
CA VAL A 247 -26.76 -9.87 -29.50
C VAL A 247 -28.01 -10.46 -30.19
N ALA A 248 -29.21 -9.98 -29.88
CA ALA A 248 -30.44 -10.44 -30.52
C ALA A 248 -30.48 -10.14 -32.03
N SER A 249 -29.95 -8.99 -32.45
CA SER A 249 -29.85 -8.59 -33.85
C SER A 249 -28.67 -9.25 -34.59
N TYR A 250 -27.71 -9.80 -33.84
CA TYR A 250 -26.54 -10.48 -34.39
C TYR A 250 -26.91 -11.94 -34.71
N SER A 251 -27.23 -12.22 -35.98
CA SER A 251 -27.55 -13.57 -36.45
C SER A 251 -26.38 -14.52 -36.21
N SER A 252 -26.53 -15.40 -35.22
CA SER A 252 -25.53 -16.39 -34.82
C SER A 252 -25.35 -17.46 -35.90
N LYS A 253 -24.34 -17.32 -36.77
CA LYS A 253 -23.61 -18.51 -37.20
C LYS A 253 -22.70 -18.87 -36.03
N SER A 254 -23.16 -19.75 -35.15
CA SER A 254 -22.50 -20.10 -33.89
C SER A 254 -21.11 -20.69 -34.13
N GLN A 255 -20.08 -19.84 -34.20
CA GLN A 255 -18.69 -20.26 -34.16
C GLN A 255 -18.27 -20.65 -32.74
N GLY A 256 -18.99 -21.54 -32.04
CA GLY A 256 -18.56 -22.13 -30.76
C GLY A 256 -18.11 -21.20 -29.61
N TYR A 257 -18.23 -19.88 -29.75
CA TYR A 257 -17.64 -18.90 -28.83
C TYR A 257 -18.50 -18.72 -27.58
N ASP A 258 -17.84 -18.31 -26.50
CA ASP A 258 -18.52 -18.00 -25.24
C ASP A 258 -19.45 -16.78 -25.35
N LYS A 259 -20.34 -16.64 -24.37
CA LYS A 259 -21.34 -15.54 -24.33
C LYS A 259 -20.68 -14.15 -24.40
N ARG A 260 -19.49 -13.98 -23.81
CA ARG A 260 -18.80 -12.68 -23.75
C ARG A 260 -18.25 -12.30 -25.11
N THR A 261 -17.59 -13.23 -25.78
CA THR A 261 -17.05 -13.08 -27.14
C THR A 261 -18.16 -12.73 -28.12
N ASN A 262 -19.29 -13.45 -28.07
CA ASN A 262 -20.45 -13.13 -28.90
C ASN A 262 -21.00 -11.72 -28.63
N THR A 263 -21.01 -11.29 -27.37
CA THR A 263 -21.45 -9.93 -27.00
C THR A 263 -20.52 -8.87 -27.61
N ILE A 264 -19.21 -9.09 -27.52
CA ILE A 264 -18.19 -8.18 -28.05
C ILE A 264 -18.32 -8.03 -29.57
N LEU A 265 -18.44 -9.14 -30.30
CA LEU A 265 -18.65 -9.15 -31.75
C LEU A 265 -19.97 -8.49 -32.17
N ALA A 266 -21.04 -8.69 -31.40
CA ALA A 266 -22.34 -8.09 -31.70
C ALA A 266 -22.30 -6.56 -31.54
N VAL A 267 -21.64 -6.05 -30.49
CA VAL A 267 -21.47 -4.61 -30.27
C VAL A 267 -20.57 -4.00 -31.34
N SER A 268 -19.46 -4.64 -31.71
CA SER A 268 -18.60 -4.14 -32.79
C SER A 268 -19.34 -4.09 -34.11
N LYS A 269 -20.14 -5.12 -34.42
CA LYS A 269 -20.93 -5.17 -35.65
C LYS A 269 -21.96 -4.04 -35.70
N TYR A 270 -22.59 -3.72 -34.57
CA TYR A 270 -23.49 -2.57 -34.48
C TYR A 270 -22.77 -1.27 -34.84
N ILE A 271 -21.63 -0.97 -34.19
CA ILE A 271 -20.86 0.27 -34.43
C ILE A 271 -20.44 0.36 -35.91
N SER A 272 -19.92 -0.73 -36.49
CA SER A 272 -19.47 -0.76 -37.89
C SER A 272 -20.57 -0.44 -38.92
N ASN A 273 -21.84 -0.57 -38.53
CA ASN A 273 -23.00 -0.33 -39.40
C ASN A 273 -23.63 1.07 -39.19
N VAL A 274 -23.15 1.86 -38.22
CA VAL A 274 -23.64 3.22 -37.97
C VAL A 274 -22.75 4.21 -38.74
N PRO A 275 -23.29 5.08 -39.61
CA PRO A 275 -22.50 6.10 -40.29
C PRO A 275 -21.86 7.05 -39.25
N CYS A 276 -20.54 7.23 -39.34
CA CYS A 276 -19.81 8.14 -38.46
C CYS A 276 -20.27 9.59 -38.66
N SER A 277 -21.07 10.10 -37.72
CA SER A 277 -21.26 11.53 -37.51
C SER A 277 -20.42 11.93 -36.31
N TYR A 278 -19.29 12.59 -36.55
CA TYR A 278 -18.52 13.25 -35.49
C TYR A 278 -18.48 14.75 -35.75
N ASN A 279 -19.25 15.49 -34.95
CA ASN A 279 -18.93 16.86 -34.58
C ASN A 279 -19.05 16.96 -33.04
N SER A 280 -18.11 17.72 -32.46
CA SER A 280 -18.01 18.16 -31.06
C SER A 280 -17.76 17.09 -29.98
N LEU A 281 -16.50 17.03 -29.53
CA LEU A 281 -16.09 16.91 -28.12
C LEU A 281 -14.76 17.66 -27.95
N LYS A 282 -14.81 18.98 -28.19
CA LYS A 282 -13.98 19.92 -27.44
C LYS A 282 -14.96 20.54 -26.46
N ASP A 283 -14.72 20.31 -25.18
CA ASP A 283 -15.06 21.17 -24.05
C ASP A 283 -14.97 20.33 -22.79
N LEU A 284 -13.87 20.51 -22.05
CA LEU A 284 -13.79 20.52 -20.59
C LEU A 284 -12.31 20.56 -20.18
N GLU A 285 -11.63 21.67 -20.50
CA GLU A 285 -10.43 22.08 -19.77
C GLU A 285 -10.43 23.60 -19.66
N ASP A 286 -11.25 24.13 -18.76
CA ASP A 286 -10.84 25.27 -17.96
C ASP A 286 -11.73 25.37 -16.73
N VAL A 287 -11.23 24.90 -15.59
CA VAL A 287 -11.80 25.21 -14.28
C VAL A 287 -10.66 25.59 -13.34
N GLY A 288 -10.50 26.90 -13.17
CA GLY A 288 -10.05 27.51 -11.92
C GLY A 288 -8.59 27.32 -11.56
N LYS A 289 -7.68 28.12 -12.15
CA LYS A 289 -6.47 28.54 -11.43
C LYS A 289 -6.86 29.47 -10.29
N SER A 290 -7.40 28.89 -9.21
CA SER A 290 -7.28 29.45 -7.88
C SER A 290 -5.79 29.41 -7.49
N MET A 291 -5.29 30.45 -6.82
CA MET A 291 -3.95 30.42 -6.23
C MET A 291 -3.91 29.30 -5.18
N CYS A 292 -3.36 28.15 -5.56
CA CYS A 292 -3.12 27.02 -4.67
C CYS A 292 -2.22 27.48 -3.50
N PRO A 293 -2.59 27.24 -2.23
CA PRO A 293 -1.74 27.55 -1.09
C PRO A 293 -0.36 26.87 -1.22
N PRO A 294 0.74 27.49 -0.78
CA PRO A 294 2.08 26.90 -0.90
C PRO A 294 2.21 25.49 -0.33
N SER A 295 1.51 25.17 0.77
CA SER A 295 1.48 23.83 1.35
C SER A 295 0.80 22.80 0.44
N GLU A 296 -0.30 23.15 -0.21
CA GLU A 296 -0.99 22.24 -1.13
C GLU A 296 -0.16 21.99 -2.39
N GLN A 297 0.59 22.98 -2.88
CA GLN A 297 1.53 22.80 -3.99
C GLN A 297 2.69 21.87 -3.61
N ILE A 298 3.28 22.04 -2.43
CA ILE A 298 4.35 21.14 -1.92
C ILE A 298 3.81 19.71 -1.77
N ALA A 299 2.61 19.56 -1.20
CA ALA A 299 1.97 18.26 -1.05
C ALA A 299 1.69 17.62 -2.41
N LYS A 300 1.25 18.41 -3.40
CA LYS A 300 1.04 17.94 -4.78
C LYS A 300 2.34 17.44 -5.42
N GLU A 301 3.44 18.14 -5.24
CA GLU A 301 4.76 17.73 -5.76
C GLU A 301 5.27 16.46 -5.08
N GLN A 302 5.18 16.39 -3.76
CA GLN A 302 5.53 15.17 -3.00
C GLN A 302 4.64 13.99 -3.39
N HIS A 303 3.34 14.23 -3.59
CA HIS A 303 2.42 13.22 -4.07
C HIS A 303 2.81 12.73 -5.47
N ALA A 304 2.99 13.65 -6.43
CA ALA A 304 3.40 13.31 -7.79
C ALA A 304 4.73 12.53 -7.81
N ARG A 305 5.66 12.84 -6.90
CA ARG A 305 6.91 12.09 -6.72
C ARG A 305 6.75 10.79 -5.95
N ALA A 306 5.56 10.38 -5.53
CA ALA A 306 5.29 9.19 -4.73
C ALA A 306 5.92 9.19 -3.32
N GLU A 307 6.09 10.37 -2.71
CA GLU A 307 6.71 10.57 -1.39
C GLU A 307 5.68 10.71 -0.26
N SER A 308 4.44 11.05 -0.62
CA SER A 308 3.32 11.11 0.32
C SER A 308 2.00 10.86 -0.41
N TYR A 309 1.33 9.76 -0.08
CA TYR A 309 0.07 9.38 -0.73
C TYR A 309 -1.13 10.12 -0.14
N MET A 310 -1.30 10.10 1.19
CA MET A 310 -2.53 10.56 1.84
C MET A 310 -2.60 12.07 2.05
N VAL A 311 -1.45 12.74 2.28
CA VAL A 311 -1.41 14.17 2.65
C VAL A 311 -2.05 15.07 1.59
N TYR A 312 -1.73 14.83 0.32
CA TYR A 312 -2.29 15.62 -0.79
C TYR A 312 -3.81 15.44 -0.90
N ASN A 313 -4.32 14.23 -0.71
CA ASN A 313 -5.77 13.96 -0.83
C ASN A 313 -6.56 14.67 0.29
N VAL A 314 -6.02 14.70 1.51
CA VAL A 314 -6.60 15.48 2.63
C VAL A 314 -6.60 16.98 2.32
N LEU A 315 -5.48 17.53 1.83
CA LEU A 315 -5.37 18.97 1.55
C LEU A 315 -6.20 19.41 0.34
N SER A 316 -6.27 18.61 -0.72
CA SER A 316 -6.94 18.99 -1.96
C SER A 316 -8.45 18.74 -1.92
N SER A 317 -8.88 17.62 -1.34
CA SER A 317 -10.28 17.15 -1.41
C SER A 317 -10.95 16.97 -0.06
N GLY A 318 -10.19 16.90 1.04
CA GLY A 318 -10.72 16.52 2.35
C GLY A 318 -11.32 15.11 2.37
N GLU A 319 -10.87 14.23 1.47
CA GLU A 319 -11.38 12.87 1.31
C GLU A 319 -10.21 11.89 1.16
N VAL A 320 -10.31 10.74 1.83
CA VAL A 320 -9.29 9.68 1.80
C VAL A 320 -9.94 8.30 1.81
N GLU A 321 -9.21 7.30 1.30
CA GLU A 321 -9.61 5.90 1.39
C GLU A 321 -8.49 5.02 1.95
N CYS A 322 -8.90 3.92 2.58
CA CYS A 322 -8.00 2.85 2.99
C CYS A 322 -8.62 1.50 2.61
N SER A 323 -7.96 0.77 1.72
CA SER A 323 -8.44 -0.54 1.23
C SER A 323 -8.41 -1.61 2.32
N ASN A 324 -8.99 -2.78 2.04
CA ASN A 324 -9.04 -3.93 2.96
C ASN A 324 -7.70 -4.26 3.61
N THR A 325 -7.77 -4.79 4.83
CA THR A 325 -6.67 -5.41 5.57
C THR A 325 -7.04 -6.87 5.82
N LEU A 326 -6.05 -7.76 5.95
CA LEU A 326 -6.29 -9.13 6.41
C LEU A 326 -6.56 -9.11 7.92
N GLU A 327 -7.78 -8.75 8.27
CA GLU A 327 -8.32 -8.69 9.62
C GLU A 327 -9.45 -9.72 9.78
N ASP A 328 -9.54 -10.32 10.97
CA ASP A 328 -10.54 -11.33 11.27
C ASP A 328 -11.82 -10.68 11.77
N GLY A 329 -12.83 -10.60 10.92
CA GLY A 329 -14.09 -9.94 11.26
C GLY A 329 -14.92 -10.64 12.36
N ASP A 330 -14.58 -11.90 12.69
CA ASP A 330 -15.24 -12.66 13.76
C ASP A 330 -14.46 -12.59 15.08
N ASP A 331 -13.27 -11.97 15.09
CA ASP A 331 -12.45 -11.78 16.28
C ASP A 331 -12.97 -10.59 17.09
N THR A 332 -13.40 -10.85 18.32
CA THR A 332 -13.92 -9.82 19.24
C THR A 332 -12.84 -9.16 20.08
N GLU A 333 -11.63 -9.72 20.10
CA GLU A 333 -10.52 -9.20 20.90
C GLU A 333 -9.77 -8.11 20.16
N LEU A 334 -9.58 -8.23 18.85
CA LEU A 334 -8.82 -7.28 18.03
C LEU A 334 -9.75 -6.36 17.22
N PRO A 335 -9.79 -5.05 17.52
CA PRO A 335 -10.56 -4.11 16.73
C PRO A 335 -9.95 -3.94 15.33
N ALA A 336 -10.80 -3.57 14.36
CA ALA A 336 -10.34 -3.31 13.00
C ALA A 336 -9.35 -2.13 12.93
N GLN A 337 -8.41 -2.20 11.98
CA GLN A 337 -7.36 -1.18 11.83
C GLN A 337 -7.90 0.25 11.68
N ALA A 338 -9.07 0.38 11.04
CA ALA A 338 -9.70 1.67 10.82
C ALA A 338 -10.06 2.35 12.15
N LEU A 339 -10.51 1.57 13.12
CA LEU A 339 -10.89 2.02 14.45
C LEU A 339 -9.65 2.26 15.32
N VAL A 340 -8.71 1.29 15.34
CA VAL A 340 -7.48 1.38 16.14
C VAL A 340 -6.68 2.64 15.82
N TYR A 341 -6.51 2.98 14.53
CA TYR A 341 -5.75 4.16 14.12
C TYR A 341 -6.60 5.43 13.95
N HIS A 342 -7.89 5.41 14.30
CA HIS A 342 -8.76 6.58 14.14
C HIS A 342 -8.25 7.80 14.92
N PRO A 343 -7.85 7.69 16.21
CA PRO A 343 -7.33 8.83 16.95
C PRO A 343 -6.07 9.43 16.32
N ALA A 344 -5.14 8.59 15.87
CA ALA A 344 -3.93 9.06 15.19
C ALA A 344 -4.26 9.86 13.92
N ARG A 345 -5.27 9.44 13.15
CA ARG A 345 -5.70 10.18 11.96
C ARG A 345 -6.34 11.52 12.31
N GLN A 346 -7.15 11.59 13.37
CA GLN A 346 -7.73 12.86 13.83
C GLN A 346 -6.63 13.90 14.17
N HIS A 347 -5.54 13.47 14.79
CA HIS A 347 -4.38 14.32 15.08
C HIS A 347 -3.58 14.68 13.83
N ILE A 348 -3.36 13.73 12.92
CA ILE A 348 -2.70 14.04 11.64
C ILE A 348 -3.50 15.10 10.87
N TYR A 349 -4.83 14.98 10.83
CA TYR A 349 -5.68 15.95 10.14
C TYR A 349 -5.65 17.33 10.79
N SER A 350 -5.48 17.42 12.11
CA SER A 350 -5.40 18.72 12.78
C SER A 350 -4.13 19.47 12.40
N ILE A 351 -3.01 18.76 12.19
CA ILE A 351 -1.78 19.33 11.61
C ILE A 351 -2.03 19.82 10.19
N LEU A 352 -2.60 18.96 9.32
CA LEU A 352 -2.77 19.27 7.90
C LEU A 352 -3.75 20.41 7.66
N LEU A 353 -4.78 20.54 8.50
CA LEU A 353 -5.89 21.46 8.32
C LEU A 353 -5.84 22.67 9.27
N GLU A 354 -4.75 22.85 10.01
CA GLU A 354 -4.57 23.95 10.98
C GLU A 354 -4.82 25.32 10.33
N SER A 355 -4.30 25.56 9.13
CA SER A 355 -4.49 26.81 8.40
C SER A 355 -5.86 26.95 7.73
N ARG A 356 -6.74 25.94 7.86
CA ARG A 356 -8.07 25.89 7.25
C ARG A 356 -9.20 25.96 8.28
N LYS A 357 -8.88 26.25 9.55
CA LYS A 357 -9.88 26.56 10.57
C LYS A 357 -10.77 27.71 10.12
N ASP A 358 -12.05 27.62 10.41
CA ASP A 358 -12.98 28.73 10.19
C ASP A 358 -12.78 29.86 11.23
N ALA A 359 -13.60 30.92 11.13
CA ALA A 359 -13.54 32.06 12.05
C ALA A 359 -13.86 31.67 13.52
N CYS A 360 -14.48 30.52 13.75
CA CYS A 360 -14.76 29.97 15.07
C CYS A 360 -13.65 29.02 15.57
N GLY A 361 -12.58 28.83 14.79
CA GLY A 361 -11.48 27.92 15.12
C GLY A 361 -11.78 26.45 14.86
N ILE A 362 -12.87 26.14 14.14
CA ILE A 362 -13.32 24.77 13.89
C ILE A 362 -12.62 24.22 12.65
N TYR A 363 -12.09 23.00 12.76
CA TYR A 363 -11.46 22.31 11.63
C TYR A 363 -12.49 21.84 10.60
N PRO A 364 -12.14 21.86 9.30
CA PRO A 364 -12.95 21.19 8.29
C PRO A 364 -12.95 19.67 8.52
N VAL A 365 -14.09 19.05 8.24
CA VAL A 365 -14.28 17.60 8.36
C VAL A 365 -13.58 16.86 7.23
N VAL A 366 -12.98 15.72 7.54
CA VAL A 366 -12.40 14.80 6.54
C VAL A 366 -13.35 13.62 6.31
N LYS A 367 -13.56 13.26 5.04
CA LYS A 367 -14.38 12.12 4.62
C LYS A 367 -13.50 10.88 4.49
N GLU A 368 -13.79 9.83 5.26
CA GLU A 368 -13.05 8.57 5.23
C GLU A 368 -13.84 7.43 4.59
N TRP A 369 -13.24 6.78 3.59
CA TRP A 369 -13.69 5.50 3.04
C TRP A 369 -12.76 4.38 3.50
N PHE A 370 -12.79 4.08 4.79
CA PHE A 370 -11.92 3.08 5.39
C PHE A 370 -12.64 1.72 5.44
N VAL A 371 -12.05 0.73 4.77
CA VAL A 371 -12.63 -0.61 4.70
C VAL A 371 -12.28 -1.37 5.97
N TYR A 372 -13.31 -1.88 6.64
CA TYR A 372 -13.18 -2.85 7.72
C TYR A 372 -14.37 -3.80 7.77
N ALA A 373 -14.26 -4.90 8.51
CA ALA A 373 -15.36 -5.84 8.73
C ALA A 373 -16.56 -5.13 9.38
N GLY A 374 -17.74 -5.22 8.76
CA GLY A 374 -18.96 -4.57 9.24
C GLY A 374 -19.23 -3.17 8.66
N ASN A 375 -18.25 -2.50 8.05
CA ASN A 375 -18.51 -1.23 7.37
C ASN A 375 -19.24 -1.46 6.03
N PRO A 376 -20.48 -0.96 5.85
CA PRO A 376 -21.21 -1.14 4.60
C PRO A 376 -20.73 -0.22 3.47
N LEU A 377 -19.90 0.79 3.77
CA LEU A 377 -19.36 1.76 2.80
C LEU A 377 -20.46 2.40 1.92
N LYS A 378 -21.60 2.74 2.53
CA LYS A 378 -22.70 3.45 1.83
C LYS A 378 -22.45 4.94 1.73
N GLN A 379 -21.76 5.49 2.71
CA GLN A 379 -21.35 6.89 2.81
C GLN A 379 -19.99 6.93 3.50
N PRO A 380 -19.18 7.99 3.29
CA PRO A 380 -17.94 8.13 4.02
C PRO A 380 -18.22 8.40 5.50
N GLU A 381 -17.33 7.95 6.36
CA GLU A 381 -17.30 8.35 7.76
C GLU A 381 -16.79 9.80 7.86
N LEU A 382 -17.44 10.61 8.68
CA LEU A 382 -17.08 12.02 8.87
C LEU A 382 -16.16 12.15 10.08
N VAL A 383 -14.90 12.43 9.83
CA VAL A 383 -13.86 12.47 10.85
C VAL A 383 -13.52 13.92 11.18
N HIS A 384 -13.72 14.28 12.44
CA HIS A 384 -13.39 15.60 12.96
C HIS A 384 -11.93 15.61 13.44
N PRO A 385 -11.08 16.51 12.93
CA PRO A 385 -9.74 16.67 13.46
C PRO A 385 -9.74 17.05 14.93
N VAL A 386 -8.78 16.50 15.68
CA VAL A 386 -8.62 16.74 17.12
C VAL A 386 -7.31 17.49 17.32
N GLN A 387 -7.39 18.62 18.00
CA GLN A 387 -6.22 19.46 18.27
C GLN A 387 -5.18 18.69 19.08
N LEU A 388 -3.91 18.84 18.72
CA LEU A 388 -2.80 18.25 19.46
C LEU A 388 -2.65 18.90 20.84
N ASP A 389 -2.37 18.07 21.84
CA ASP A 389 -1.99 18.51 23.18
C ASP A 389 -0.47 18.79 23.23
N THR A 390 -0.05 19.87 22.57
CA THR A 390 1.35 20.30 22.53
C THR A 390 1.53 21.70 23.09
N PRO A 391 2.61 21.97 23.86
CA PRO A 391 2.92 23.33 24.33
C PRO A 391 3.03 24.31 23.14
N GLY A 392 2.23 25.38 23.17
CA GLY A 392 2.17 26.36 22.08
C GLY A 392 1.19 26.02 20.95
N GLY A 393 0.38 24.96 21.10
CA GLY A 393 -0.62 24.53 20.13
C GLY A 393 -0.04 23.77 18.94
N THR A 394 -0.91 23.46 17.97
CA THR A 394 -0.54 22.71 16.75
C THR A 394 0.33 23.58 15.83
N PRO A 395 1.56 23.17 15.49
CA PRO A 395 2.42 23.96 14.61
C PRO A 395 1.87 24.06 13.19
N SER A 396 2.11 25.19 12.52
CA SER A 396 1.68 25.36 11.12
C SER A 396 2.51 24.50 10.15
N LEU A 397 1.91 24.09 9.04
CA LEU A 397 2.63 23.40 7.95
C LEU A 397 3.80 24.23 7.41
N ARG A 398 3.69 25.57 7.41
CA ARG A 398 4.80 26.45 7.01
C ARG A 398 6.00 26.26 7.95
N THR A 399 5.75 26.21 9.26
CA THR A 399 6.81 25.96 10.25
C THR A 399 7.40 24.58 10.04
N LEU A 400 6.56 23.54 9.98
CA LEU A 400 7.00 22.16 9.89
C LEU A 400 7.74 21.85 8.59
N TRP A 401 7.27 22.34 7.43
CA TRP A 401 7.83 21.90 6.14
C TRP A 401 8.89 22.84 5.56
N LEU A 402 8.83 24.14 5.89
CA LEU A 402 9.69 25.14 5.23
C LEU A 402 10.78 25.71 6.14
N SER A 403 10.62 25.64 7.47
CA SER A 403 11.66 26.12 8.38
C SER A 403 12.88 25.19 8.38
N LYS A 404 14.07 25.80 8.42
CA LYS A 404 15.37 25.12 8.51
C LYS A 404 16.04 25.34 9.87
N GLU A 405 15.35 25.99 10.80
CA GLU A 405 15.90 26.27 12.13
C GLU A 405 16.14 24.96 12.90
N PRO A 406 17.28 24.81 13.61
CA PRO A 406 17.58 23.58 14.34
C PRO A 406 16.52 23.20 15.38
N GLN A 407 15.90 24.19 16.01
CA GLN A 407 14.85 24.01 17.01
C GLN A 407 13.60 23.33 16.42
N VAL A 408 13.34 23.53 15.13
CA VAL A 408 12.20 22.90 14.44
C VAL A 408 12.38 21.41 14.30
N LYS A 409 13.62 20.88 14.29
CA LYS A 409 13.84 19.42 14.25
C LYS A 409 13.18 18.72 15.44
N MET A 410 13.39 19.25 16.65
CA MET A 410 12.75 18.72 17.85
C MET A 410 11.23 18.95 17.81
N GLN A 411 10.79 20.13 17.36
CA GLN A 411 9.36 20.40 17.22
C GLN A 411 8.65 19.40 16.28
N ARG A 412 9.26 19.04 15.13
CA ARG A 412 8.73 18.01 14.22
C ARG A 412 8.60 16.66 14.92
N TYR A 413 9.63 16.28 15.70
CA TYR A 413 9.66 15.02 16.43
C TYR A 413 8.58 14.95 17.52
N CYS A 414 8.47 15.98 18.37
CA CYS A 414 7.41 16.08 19.38
C CYS A 414 6.01 16.12 18.74
N THR A 415 5.83 16.83 17.62
CA THR A 415 4.55 16.89 16.91
C THR A 415 4.16 15.52 16.36
N PHE A 416 5.13 14.76 15.84
CA PHE A 416 4.91 13.38 15.41
C PHE A 416 4.47 12.49 16.56
N LEU A 417 5.18 12.53 17.69
CA LEU A 417 4.82 11.72 18.86
C LEU A 417 3.46 12.11 19.45
N ALA A 418 3.12 13.40 19.42
CA ALA A 418 1.82 13.90 19.85
C ALA A 418 0.65 13.34 19.02
N CYS A 419 0.88 12.95 17.75
CA CYS A 419 -0.15 12.26 16.96
C CYS A 419 -0.59 10.93 17.59
N PHE A 420 0.29 10.33 18.39
CA PHE A 420 0.10 9.05 19.07
C PHE A 420 -0.05 9.21 20.59
N HIS A 421 -0.14 10.44 21.11
CA HIS A 421 -0.11 10.77 22.54
C HIS A 421 1.17 10.31 23.28
N LEU A 422 2.32 10.41 22.62
CA LEU A 422 3.62 9.97 23.15
C LEU A 422 4.64 11.11 23.32
N GLN A 423 4.18 12.36 23.34
CA GLN A 423 5.08 13.51 23.45
C GLN A 423 5.95 13.51 24.71
N ASP A 424 5.46 12.91 25.80
CA ASP A 424 6.18 12.79 27.07
C ASP A 424 7.30 11.73 27.03
N MET A 425 7.35 10.89 25.98
CA MET A 425 8.35 9.82 25.80
C MET A 425 9.44 10.21 24.79
N ALA A 426 9.57 11.50 24.48
CA ALA A 426 10.45 11.97 23.42
C ALA A 426 11.92 11.66 23.69
N GLU A 427 12.39 11.81 24.94
CA GLU A 427 13.79 11.57 25.30
C GLU A 427 14.14 10.08 25.22
N GLU A 428 13.27 9.21 25.74
CA GLU A 428 13.44 7.77 25.73
C GLU A 428 13.45 7.20 24.31
N LEU A 429 12.48 7.62 23.47
CA LEU A 429 12.40 7.15 22.09
C LEU A 429 13.54 7.69 21.23
N GLN A 430 14.07 8.89 21.53
CA GLN A 430 15.21 9.46 20.80
C GLN A 430 16.53 8.78 21.15
N ALA A 431 16.62 8.13 22.32
CA ALA A 431 17.79 7.35 22.72
C ALA A 431 17.92 6.01 21.97
N LEU A 432 16.85 5.56 21.31
CA LEU A 432 16.82 4.31 20.55
C LEU A 432 17.29 4.51 19.11
N GLU A 433 17.73 3.43 18.47
CA GLU A 433 17.91 3.41 17.02
C GLU A 433 16.59 3.73 16.31
N THR A 434 16.66 4.54 15.25
CA THR A 434 15.47 5.11 14.58
C THR A 434 14.41 4.08 14.18
N PRO A 435 14.75 2.93 13.55
CA PRO A 435 13.74 1.93 13.20
C PRO A 435 13.08 1.32 14.44
N VAL A 436 13.86 1.13 15.51
CA VAL A 436 13.37 0.57 16.76
C VAL A 436 12.51 1.57 17.52
N ALA A 437 12.87 2.85 17.52
CA ALA A 437 12.05 3.94 18.06
C ALA A 437 10.68 4.00 17.38
N ALA A 438 10.63 3.82 16.05
CA ALA A 438 9.39 3.79 15.28
C ALA A 438 8.51 2.58 15.67
N VAL A 439 9.11 1.40 15.83
CA VAL A 439 8.40 0.21 16.33
C VAL A 439 7.86 0.47 17.74
N CYS A 440 8.66 1.02 18.64
CA CYS A 440 8.24 1.30 20.02
C CYS A 440 7.09 2.29 20.08
N CYS A 441 7.18 3.39 19.33
CA CYS A 441 6.09 4.36 19.18
C CYS A 441 4.78 3.64 18.79
N LEU A 442 4.84 2.75 17.79
CA LEU A 442 3.67 2.01 17.35
C LEU A 442 3.17 0.99 18.39
N LEU A 443 4.06 0.26 19.05
CA LEU A 443 3.68 -0.74 20.06
C LEU A 443 3.07 -0.11 21.30
N ILE A 444 3.62 1.02 21.77
CA ILE A 444 3.05 1.76 22.90
C ILE A 444 1.68 2.29 22.52
N TYR A 445 1.53 2.87 21.33
CA TYR A 445 0.23 3.30 20.83
C TYR A 445 -0.78 2.14 20.78
N LEU A 446 -0.40 1.00 20.19
CA LEU A 446 -1.25 -0.17 20.10
C LEU A 446 -1.68 -0.68 21.47
N ASN A 447 -0.76 -0.77 22.44
CA ASN A 447 -1.04 -1.17 23.81
C ASN A 447 -2.08 -0.27 24.50
N VAL A 448 -2.11 1.03 24.16
CA VAL A 448 -3.13 1.96 24.68
C VAL A 448 -4.47 1.82 23.94
N GLN A 449 -4.46 1.52 22.65
CA GLN A 449 -5.68 1.45 21.84
C GLN A 449 -6.38 0.09 21.83
N VAL A 450 -5.69 -0.98 22.23
CA VAL A 450 -6.20 -2.36 22.14
C VAL A 450 -6.08 -3.05 23.50
N ASP A 451 -7.17 -3.05 24.27
CA ASP A 451 -7.24 -3.60 25.63
C ASP A 451 -6.87 -5.09 25.72
N SER A 452 -7.00 -5.83 24.63
CA SER A 452 -6.75 -7.28 24.59
C SER A 452 -5.29 -7.64 24.25
N LEU A 453 -4.41 -6.66 24.03
CA LEU A 453 -2.99 -6.94 23.76
C LEU A 453 -2.30 -7.46 25.01
N SER A 454 -1.67 -8.63 24.88
CA SER A 454 -0.91 -9.24 25.95
C SER A 454 0.56 -8.77 25.95
N LEU A 455 1.25 -9.00 27.07
CA LEU A 455 2.69 -8.79 27.13
C LEU A 455 3.43 -9.71 26.15
N GLU A 456 2.93 -10.93 25.96
CA GLU A 456 3.46 -11.90 25.00
C GLU A 456 3.31 -11.42 23.55
N ASP A 457 2.20 -10.74 23.21
CA ASP A 457 1.99 -10.11 21.89
C ASP A 457 3.07 -9.02 21.65
N LEU A 458 3.29 -8.14 22.64
CA LEU A 458 4.30 -7.08 22.57
C LEU A 458 5.73 -7.64 22.47
N ASN A 459 6.05 -8.63 23.30
CA ASN A 459 7.35 -9.30 23.28
C ASN A 459 7.63 -9.95 21.93
N ALA A 460 6.62 -10.53 21.27
CA ALA A 460 6.78 -11.10 19.94
C ALA A 460 7.16 -10.05 18.88
N PHE A 461 6.57 -8.85 18.93
CA PHE A 461 6.93 -7.76 18.02
C PHE A 461 8.34 -7.23 18.28
N VAL A 462 8.71 -7.02 19.55
CA VAL A 462 10.06 -6.56 19.90
C VAL A 462 11.10 -7.61 19.50
N ALA A 463 10.87 -8.87 19.86
CA ALA A 463 11.78 -9.97 19.56
C ALA A 463 11.99 -10.14 18.05
N GLN A 464 10.92 -10.10 17.24
CA GLN A 464 11.09 -10.23 15.78
C GLN A 464 11.83 -9.03 15.19
N THR A 465 11.59 -7.80 15.68
CA THR A 465 12.30 -6.61 15.19
C THR A 465 13.81 -6.69 15.49
N LEU A 466 14.19 -7.08 16.70
CA LEU A 466 15.60 -7.21 17.08
C LEU A 466 16.28 -8.37 16.34
N CYS A 467 15.64 -9.54 16.28
CA CYS A 467 16.18 -10.70 15.57
C CYS A 467 16.29 -10.46 14.05
N LEU A 468 15.41 -9.63 13.47
CA LEU A 468 15.41 -9.34 12.04
C LEU A 468 16.72 -8.67 11.59
N GLN A 469 17.32 -7.81 12.42
CA GLN A 469 18.57 -7.12 12.07
C GLN A 469 19.68 -8.10 11.63
N GLY A 470 19.76 -9.27 12.27
CA GLY A 470 20.75 -10.31 11.97
C GLY A 470 20.39 -11.33 10.87
N LYS A 471 19.20 -11.25 10.24
CA LYS A 471 18.70 -12.29 9.31
C LYS A 471 18.61 -11.83 7.86
N SER A 472 19.33 -12.48 6.95
CA SER A 472 19.21 -12.26 5.50
C SER A 472 17.87 -12.72 4.93
N ALA A 473 17.52 -12.24 3.72
CA ALA A 473 16.32 -12.69 3.01
C ALA A 473 16.29 -14.20 2.76
N ALA A 474 17.44 -14.83 2.49
CA ALA A 474 17.54 -16.28 2.30
C ALA A 474 17.24 -17.05 3.60
N GLN A 475 17.82 -16.61 4.73
CA GLN A 475 17.53 -17.22 6.04
C GLN A 475 16.05 -17.10 6.42
N LEU A 476 15.44 -15.93 6.18
CA LEU A 476 14.02 -15.73 6.41
C LEU A 476 13.16 -16.60 5.50
N LYS A 477 13.52 -16.74 4.22
CA LYS A 477 12.84 -17.61 3.25
C LYS A 477 12.87 -19.08 3.66
N ASP A 478 13.98 -19.55 4.22
CA ASP A 478 14.13 -20.94 4.65
C ASP A 478 13.46 -21.24 6.00
N LEU A 479 13.07 -20.21 6.77
CA LEU A 479 12.37 -20.37 8.05
C LEU A 479 11.09 -21.20 7.89
N GLN A 480 10.97 -22.27 8.69
CA GLN A 480 9.84 -23.19 8.66
C GLN A 480 8.93 -22.96 9.87
N LEU A 481 7.65 -22.75 9.61
CA LEU A 481 6.63 -22.64 10.66
C LEU A 481 5.95 -23.98 10.87
N ALA A 482 5.86 -24.41 12.13
CA ALA A 482 5.11 -25.62 12.49
C ALA A 482 3.59 -25.44 12.27
N GLN A 483 3.09 -24.23 12.54
CA GLN A 483 1.70 -23.85 12.35
C GLN A 483 1.58 -22.35 12.11
N VAL A 484 0.43 -21.92 11.59
CA VAL A 484 0.06 -20.51 11.42
C VAL A 484 -1.05 -20.18 12.43
N ASP A 485 -0.78 -19.20 13.27
CA ASP A 485 -1.75 -18.69 14.24
C ASP A 485 -2.57 -17.54 13.63
N SER A 486 -3.90 -17.64 13.73
CA SER A 486 -4.82 -16.65 13.14
C SER A 486 -4.78 -15.30 13.83
N ARG A 487 -4.62 -15.25 15.16
CA ARG A 487 -4.51 -13.99 15.90
C ARG A 487 -3.21 -13.29 15.52
N ALA A 488 -2.10 -14.02 15.45
CA ALA A 488 -0.82 -13.47 14.98
C ALA A 488 -0.87 -13.01 13.51
N VAL A 489 -1.66 -13.64 12.65
CA VAL A 489 -1.90 -13.14 11.29
C VAL A 489 -2.58 -11.77 11.34
N HIS A 490 -3.64 -11.62 12.13
CA HIS A 490 -4.36 -10.35 12.30
C HIS A 490 -3.43 -9.28 12.88
N LEU A 491 -2.72 -9.56 13.97
CA LEU A 491 -1.75 -8.66 14.60
C LEU A 491 -0.67 -8.19 13.62
N GLY A 492 -0.10 -9.10 12.83
CA GLY A 492 0.90 -8.74 11.84
C GLY A 492 0.37 -7.72 10.82
N PHE A 493 -0.85 -7.89 10.33
CA PHE A 493 -1.45 -6.92 9.41
C PHE A 493 -1.90 -5.62 10.07
N LEU A 494 -2.33 -5.67 11.33
CA LEU A 494 -2.60 -4.47 12.13
C LEU A 494 -1.32 -3.63 12.27
N PHE A 495 -0.20 -4.27 12.63
CA PHE A 495 1.10 -3.63 12.73
C PHE A 495 1.57 -3.00 11.42
N ILE A 496 1.45 -3.71 10.30
CA ILE A 496 1.78 -3.17 8.97
C ILE A 496 0.94 -1.94 8.61
N ARG A 497 -0.35 -1.90 9.02
CA ARG A 497 -1.17 -0.69 8.88
C ARG A 497 -0.68 0.43 9.78
N GLY A 498 -0.24 0.10 10.99
CA GLY A 498 0.48 1.03 11.87
C GLY A 498 1.67 1.69 11.20
N LEU A 499 2.53 0.93 10.52
CA LEU A 499 3.65 1.50 9.76
C LEU A 499 3.17 2.49 8.67
N THR A 500 2.08 2.20 7.96
CA THR A 500 1.51 3.17 6.99
C THR A 500 0.97 4.44 7.67
N THR A 501 0.47 4.33 8.90
CA THR A 501 0.04 5.48 9.71
C THR A 501 1.24 6.30 10.18
N LEU A 502 2.33 5.66 10.63
CA LEU A 502 3.59 6.34 10.97
C LEU A 502 4.15 7.10 9.76
N VAL A 503 4.18 6.48 8.57
CA VAL A 503 4.62 7.14 7.34
C VAL A 503 3.79 8.39 7.06
N THR A 504 2.47 8.31 7.23
CA THR A 504 1.57 9.45 7.01
C THR A 504 1.82 10.57 8.03
N ALA A 505 1.97 10.22 9.30
CA ALA A 505 2.32 11.18 10.36
C ALA A 505 3.69 11.83 10.11
N ASN A 506 4.68 11.04 9.67
CA ASN A 506 6.02 11.52 9.33
C ASN A 506 5.96 12.58 8.22
N SER A 507 5.20 12.32 7.15
CA SER A 507 4.99 13.29 6.08
C SER A 507 4.27 14.56 6.57
N ALA A 508 3.21 14.42 7.36
CA ALA A 508 2.47 15.57 7.91
C ALA A 508 3.35 16.44 8.82
N CYS A 509 4.25 15.81 9.59
CA CYS A 509 5.16 16.48 10.52
C CYS A 509 6.42 17.04 9.86
N GLY A 510 6.59 16.97 8.54
CA GLY A 510 7.78 17.48 7.87
C GLY A 510 9.02 16.58 8.01
N PHE A 511 8.81 15.27 8.03
CA PHE A 511 9.83 14.21 8.02
C PHE A 511 10.82 14.25 9.21
N PRO A 512 10.36 14.15 10.47
CA PRO A 512 11.25 13.95 11.62
C PRO A 512 12.07 12.65 11.56
N PHE A 513 11.57 11.64 10.84
CA PHE A 513 12.28 10.39 10.53
C PHE A 513 12.70 10.36 9.06
N ASN A 514 13.84 9.74 8.75
CA ASN A 514 14.09 9.36 7.36
C ASN A 514 13.06 8.31 6.96
N MET A 515 12.57 8.40 5.72
CA MET A 515 11.49 7.52 5.28
C MET A 515 11.92 6.04 5.27
N ASP A 516 13.16 5.77 4.88
CA ASP A 516 13.69 4.40 4.84
C ASP A 516 13.65 3.74 6.23
N ASP A 517 13.92 4.48 7.31
CA ASP A 517 13.91 3.94 8.68
C ASP A 517 12.54 3.41 9.13
N LEU A 518 11.45 3.82 8.45
CA LEU A 518 10.07 3.39 8.75
C LEU A 518 9.63 2.19 7.90
N MET A 519 10.50 1.66 7.05
CA MET A 519 10.13 0.67 6.05
C MET A 519 10.07 -0.74 6.61
N PRO A 520 9.09 -1.56 6.18
CA PRO A 520 8.85 -2.86 6.78
C PRO A 520 10.00 -3.85 6.57
N TRP A 521 10.83 -3.70 5.53
CA TRP A 521 12.01 -4.55 5.32
C TRP A 521 13.10 -4.38 6.39
N HIS A 522 13.02 -3.33 7.21
CA HIS A 522 13.92 -3.13 8.35
C HIS A 522 13.33 -3.59 9.68
N VAL A 523 12.00 -3.58 9.82
CA VAL A 523 11.35 -3.71 11.12
C VAL A 523 10.38 -4.87 11.27
N PHE A 524 9.97 -5.54 10.18
CA PHE A 524 8.98 -6.61 10.24
C PHE A 524 9.24 -7.74 9.24
N ASP A 525 9.22 -8.98 9.71
CA ASP A 525 9.07 -10.17 8.88
C ASP A 525 7.99 -11.10 9.43
N GLY A 526 7.01 -11.42 8.59
CA GLY A 526 5.83 -12.18 8.99
C GLY A 526 6.07 -13.61 9.49
N LYS A 527 6.95 -14.38 8.85
CA LYS A 527 7.29 -15.72 9.35
C LYS A 527 8.07 -15.63 10.64
N LEU A 528 9.04 -14.73 10.73
CA LEU A 528 9.76 -14.49 11.97
C LEU A 528 8.81 -14.08 13.10
N PHE A 529 7.86 -13.19 12.82
CA PHE A 529 6.86 -12.78 13.80
C PHE A 529 6.01 -13.96 14.28
N GLN A 530 5.55 -14.84 13.39
CA GLN A 530 4.80 -16.05 13.79
C GLN A 530 5.61 -16.98 14.69
N GLU A 531 6.90 -17.17 14.40
CA GLU A 531 7.80 -17.96 15.25
C GLU A 531 7.94 -17.33 16.64
N LYS A 532 8.26 -16.03 16.70
CA LYS A 532 8.42 -15.31 17.98
C LYS A 532 7.12 -15.22 18.75
N TYR A 533 5.99 -15.06 18.08
CA TYR A 533 4.67 -15.12 18.68
C TYR A 533 4.43 -16.45 19.39
N GLN A 534 4.73 -17.57 18.72
CA GLN A 534 4.55 -18.90 19.29
C GLN A 534 5.51 -19.16 20.45
N GLN A 535 6.76 -18.69 20.37
CA GLN A 535 7.73 -18.81 21.46
C GLN A 535 7.30 -18.01 22.69
N SER A 536 6.90 -16.75 22.51
CA SER A 536 6.39 -15.88 23.58
C SER A 536 5.18 -16.50 24.28
N HIS A 537 4.22 -17.02 23.53
CA HIS A 537 2.99 -17.60 24.09
C HIS A 537 3.16 -19.01 24.67
N ARG A 538 4.28 -19.70 24.37
CA ARG A 538 4.66 -20.97 25.00
C ARG A 538 5.49 -20.80 26.27
N ARG A 539 5.75 -19.55 26.69
CA ARG A 539 6.62 -19.21 27.82
C ARG A 539 8.04 -19.78 27.68
N CYS A 540 8.58 -19.76 26.46
CA CYS A 540 10.01 -19.96 26.22
C CYS A 540 10.83 -18.92 27.01
N SER A 541 12.11 -19.20 27.26
CA SER A 541 12.97 -18.23 27.96
C SER A 541 13.16 -16.97 27.12
N VAL A 542 13.43 -15.83 27.78
CA VAL A 542 13.70 -14.57 27.07
C VAL A 542 14.89 -14.72 26.13
N GLU A 543 15.97 -15.38 26.58
CA GLU A 543 17.15 -15.66 25.75
C GLU A 543 16.80 -16.48 24.49
N GLU A 544 15.89 -17.45 24.59
CA GLU A 544 15.42 -18.25 23.46
C GLU A 544 14.56 -17.41 22.49
N VAL A 545 13.64 -16.60 23.02
CA VAL A 545 12.76 -15.74 22.22
C VAL A 545 13.58 -14.66 21.48
N PHE A 546 14.56 -14.07 22.14
CA PHE A 546 15.36 -12.97 21.60
C PHE A 546 16.64 -13.41 20.87
N GLU A 547 16.98 -14.71 20.88
CA GLU A 547 18.19 -15.26 20.25
C GLU A 547 19.50 -14.58 20.71
N GLY A 548 19.58 -14.20 21.99
CA GLY A 548 20.74 -13.49 22.54
C GLY A 548 20.78 -11.98 22.20
N ASN A 549 19.75 -11.45 21.53
CA ASN A 549 19.68 -10.03 21.14
C ASN A 549 19.04 -9.14 22.22
N GLU A 550 18.75 -9.68 23.40
CA GLU A 550 18.18 -8.95 24.53
C GLU A 550 19.14 -7.93 25.17
N GLY A 551 20.46 -8.16 25.07
CA GLY A 551 21.51 -7.43 25.79
C GLY A 551 21.64 -5.94 25.49
N ASN A 552 20.88 -5.42 24.53
CA ASN A 552 20.91 -4.01 24.11
C ASN A 552 19.58 -3.27 24.26
N PHE A 553 18.54 -3.90 24.84
CA PHE A 553 17.19 -3.34 24.78
C PHE A 553 16.45 -3.34 26.13
N PHE A 554 16.30 -2.15 26.72
CA PHE A 554 15.49 -1.93 27.92
C PHE A 554 14.26 -1.09 27.57
N LEU A 555 13.10 -1.73 27.43
CA LEU A 555 11.81 -1.02 27.49
C LEU A 555 11.05 -1.42 28.74
N LYS A 556 10.90 -0.46 29.68
CA LYS A 556 9.95 -0.53 30.78
C LYS A 556 8.72 0.28 30.40
N ILE A 557 7.63 -0.39 30.04
CA ILE A 557 6.33 0.26 29.83
C ILE A 557 5.56 0.15 31.16
N GLN A 558 5.34 1.26 31.86
CA GLN A 558 4.41 1.33 33.00
C GLN A 558 3.03 1.79 32.50
N ALA A 559 1.94 1.46 33.18
CA ALA A 559 0.66 2.15 32.96
C ALA A 559 0.07 2.51 34.32
N GLY A 560 -0.19 3.79 34.55
CA GLY A 560 -0.92 4.27 35.74
C GLY A 560 -0.39 5.56 36.35
N GLN A 561 -1.03 6.67 36.00
CA GLN A 561 -1.06 7.99 36.68
C GLN A 561 0.15 8.43 37.52
N GLY A 562 0.96 9.33 36.92
CA GLY A 562 1.74 10.32 37.67
C GLY A 562 3.23 10.03 37.79
N GLY A 563 4.01 10.51 36.81
CA GLY A 563 5.46 10.66 36.90
C GLY A 563 6.24 9.47 36.34
N TRP A 564 6.80 9.66 35.15
CA TRP A 564 7.70 8.70 34.51
C TRP A 564 9.15 9.10 34.82
N GLY A 565 9.90 8.19 35.43
CA GLY A 565 11.29 8.44 35.79
C GLY A 565 12.16 7.21 35.62
N VAL A 566 13.33 7.40 35.01
CA VAL A 566 14.42 6.42 34.97
C VAL A 566 15.18 6.52 36.30
N SER A 567 15.18 5.48 37.14
CA SER A 567 16.02 5.42 38.35
C SER A 567 16.33 3.98 38.79
N PRO A 568 17.48 3.72 39.47
CA PRO A 568 17.80 2.42 40.06
C PRO A 568 16.95 2.13 41.31
N LEU A 569 16.60 0.86 41.55
CA LEU A 569 15.70 0.38 42.61
C LEU A 569 16.12 0.74 44.05
N PRO A 570 15.18 1.13 44.94
CA PRO A 570 15.30 0.95 46.38
C PRO A 570 14.61 -0.36 46.86
N PRO A 571 14.92 -0.89 48.06
CA PRO A 571 14.49 -2.21 48.50
C PRO A 571 13.02 -2.28 48.96
N ALA A 572 12.43 -3.47 48.81
CA ALA A 572 11.00 -3.77 48.96
C ALA A 572 10.42 -3.62 50.38
N GLN A 573 9.17 -3.17 50.47
CA GLN A 573 8.30 -3.38 51.63
C GLN A 573 6.89 -3.87 51.22
N PRO A 574 6.20 -4.70 52.04
CA PRO A 574 4.99 -5.39 51.61
C PRO A 574 3.69 -4.68 52.01
N GLY A 575 2.73 -4.62 51.07
CA GLY A 575 1.29 -4.52 51.34
C GLY A 575 0.53 -3.40 50.61
N ARG A 576 -0.13 -3.73 49.48
CA ARG A 576 -1.38 -3.12 48.97
C ARG A 576 -2.03 -4.02 47.89
N GLY A 577 -3.30 -3.74 47.62
CA GLY A 577 -4.33 -4.69 47.14
C GLY A 577 -4.57 -4.76 45.63
N ARG A 578 -5.45 -5.69 45.24
CA ARG A 578 -5.78 -6.09 43.85
C ARG A 578 -6.24 -4.94 42.97
N GLY A 579 -5.24 -4.32 42.35
CA GLY A 579 -5.22 -3.40 41.21
C GLY A 579 -3.76 -3.08 40.82
N GLU A 580 -2.82 -3.91 41.29
CA GLU A 580 -1.38 -3.66 41.37
C GLU A 580 -0.64 -4.96 41.00
N GLU A 581 -0.71 -5.43 39.75
CA GLU A 581 0.20 -6.47 39.26
C GLU A 581 0.54 -6.20 37.79
N PHE A 582 1.51 -5.31 37.55
CA PHE A 582 2.21 -5.14 36.28
C PHE A 582 3.66 -4.68 36.53
N PHE A 583 4.43 -5.46 37.29
CA PHE A 583 5.89 -5.28 37.39
C PHE A 583 6.57 -6.63 37.61
N TYR A 584 7.01 -7.27 36.53
CA TYR A 584 8.13 -8.19 36.61
C TYR A 584 9.26 -7.74 35.69
N SER A 585 10.40 -7.52 36.34
CA SER A 585 11.74 -7.33 35.81
C SER A 585 12.11 -8.39 34.78
N ILE A 586 12.73 -7.97 33.69
CA ILE A 586 13.77 -8.80 33.07
C ILE A 586 15.10 -8.26 33.60
N ASP A 587 15.75 -9.05 34.44
CA ASP A 587 17.08 -8.81 35.00
C ASP A 587 18.11 -9.54 34.10
N PHE A 588 19.13 -8.83 33.64
CA PHE A 588 20.17 -9.34 32.70
C PHE A 588 21.58 -9.34 33.29
N SER A 589 21.75 -9.23 34.61
CA SER A 589 23.05 -9.53 35.21
C SER A 589 23.20 -11.03 35.45
N GLY A 590 23.90 -11.71 34.53
CA GLY A 590 24.56 -12.97 34.86
C GLY A 590 25.63 -12.72 35.93
N ASP A 591 25.66 -13.59 36.94
CA ASP A 591 26.66 -13.58 38.02
C ASP A 591 28.09 -13.44 37.47
N ILE A 592 28.70 -12.26 37.64
CA ILE A 592 30.14 -12.09 37.57
C ILE A 592 30.68 -12.39 38.97
N PRO A 593 31.47 -13.45 39.20
CA PRO A 593 32.04 -13.71 40.52
C PRO A 593 32.97 -12.55 40.90
N PRO A 594 33.00 -12.14 42.18
CA PRO A 594 33.77 -10.97 42.59
C PRO A 594 35.26 -11.22 42.36
N LEU A 595 35.88 -10.32 41.58
CA LEU A 595 37.32 -10.16 41.52
C LEU A 595 37.83 -9.96 42.95
N LYS A 596 38.57 -10.95 43.44
CA LYS A 596 39.36 -10.84 44.66
C LYS A 596 40.28 -9.63 44.53
N SER A 597 40.25 -8.79 45.56
CA SER A 597 41.31 -7.86 45.89
C SER A 597 42.67 -8.56 45.87
N MET A 598 43.62 -8.05 45.09
CA MET A 598 45.04 -8.25 45.31
C MET A 598 45.75 -6.91 45.05
N GLU A 599 46.20 -6.35 46.19
CA GLU A 599 47.18 -5.26 46.44
C GLU A 599 46.95 -3.87 45.87
#